data_AF-A0A0T5P119-F1
#
_entry.id   AF-A0A0T5P119-F1
#
_cell.length_a   1.000
_cell.length_b   1.000
_cell.length_c   1.000
_cell.angle_alpha   90.00
_cell.angle_beta   90.00
_cell.angle_gamma   90.00
#
_symmetry.space_group_name_H-M   'P 1'
#
loop_
_entity.id
_entity.type
_entity.pdbx_description
1 polymer ?
#
loop_
_entity_poly.entity_id
_entity_poly.type
_entity_poly.pdbx_seq_one_letter_code
_entity_poly.pdbx_strand_id
1 'polypeptide(L)' 'MARYNDKFELSVEDMELIENALHSSKSNQPEPVTRRIHDLLGRLHNQKVFYRPKSAPYVGG' A
#
# COMPACT_ATOMS: atom_id res chain seq x y z
N MET A 1 -0.03 30.58 7.24
CA MET A 1 -0.47 29.61 6.21
C MET A 1 -0.62 28.25 6.91
N ALA A 2 -1.74 27.56 6.73
CA ALA A 2 -1.90 26.21 7.26
C ALA A 2 -0.89 25.28 6.58
N ARG A 3 -0.08 24.57 7.36
CA ARG A 3 0.89 23.59 6.85
C ARG A 3 0.14 22.28 6.58
N TYR A 4 0.49 21.60 5.49
CA TYR A 4 -0.06 20.27 5.21
C TYR A 4 0.42 19.28 6.28
N ASN A 5 -0.45 18.33 6.63
CA ASN A 5 -0.10 17.22 7.50
C ASN A 5 0.74 16.22 6.71
N ASP A 6 1.94 15.92 7.20
CA ASP A 6 2.86 14.93 6.63
C ASP A 6 2.81 13.59 7.37
N LYS A 7 2.04 13.50 8.48
CA LYS A 7 1.85 12.28 9.26
C LYS A 7 0.45 11.74 9.08
N PHE A 8 0.33 10.67 8.30
CA PHE A 8 -0.93 9.95 8.15
C PHE A 8 -0.94 8.76 9.13
N GLU A 9 -1.95 8.71 10.00
CA GLU A 9 -2.20 7.54 10.85
C GLU A 9 -3.10 6.59 10.07
N LEU A 10 -2.50 5.58 9.43
CA LEU A 10 -3.20 4.54 8.68
C LEU A 10 -3.05 3.21 9.39
N SER A 11 -4.14 2.48 9.56
CA SER A 11 -4.10 1.11 10.06
C SER A 11 -3.61 0.15 8.97
N VAL A 12 -3.31 -1.09 9.37
CA VAL A 12 -2.96 -2.17 8.42
C VAL A 12 -4.13 -2.46 7.47
N GLU A 13 -5.37 -2.39 7.97
CA GLU A 13 -6.59 -2.61 7.19
C GLU A 13 -6.81 -1.50 6.16
N ASP A 14 -6.58 -0.24 6.54
CA ASP A 14 -6.67 0.91 5.61
C ASP A 14 -5.67 0.76 4.46
N MET A 15 -4.44 0.33 4.78
CA MET A 15 -3.39 0.10 3.79
C MET A 15 -3.76 -1.02 2.81
N GLU A 16 -4.33 -2.12 3.32
CA GLU A 16 -4.81 -3.22 2.48
C GLU A 16 -5.98 -2.81 1.58
N LEU A 17 -6.94 -2.04 2.10
CA LEU A 17 -8.05 -1.50 1.31
C LEU A 17 -7.54 -0.61 0.18
N ILE A 18 -6.58 0.28 0.46
CA ILE A 18 -5.96 1.16 -0.54
C ILE A 18 -5.24 0.34 -1.62
N GLU A 19 -4.45 -0.65 -1.23
CA GLU A 19 -3.73 -1.51 -2.17
C GLU A 19 -4.69 -2.27 -3.09
N ASN A 20 -5.75 -2.85 -2.53
CA ASN A 20 -6.76 -3.59 -3.30
C ASN A 20 -7.49 -2.68 -4.30
N ALA A 21 -7.87 -1.47 -3.88
CA ALA A 21 -8.49 -0.48 -4.78
C ALA A 21 -7.53 -0.07 -5.91
N LEU A 22 -6.26 0.16 -5.59
CA LEU A 22 -5.23 0.50 -6.58
C LEU A 22 -5.01 -0.65 -7.58
N HIS A 23 -4.93 -1.89 -7.10
CA HIS A 23 -4.82 -3.07 -7.94
C HIS A 23 -6.01 -3.22 -8.90
N SER A 24 -7.23 -3.05 -8.41
CA SER A 24 -8.45 -3.11 -9.23
C SER A 24 -8.49 -1.99 -10.28
N SER A 25 -8.10 -0.77 -9.90
CA SER A 25 -8.11 0.37 -10.81
C SER A 25 -7.07 0.26 -11.93
N LYS A 26 -5.91 -0.36 -11.65
CA LYS A 26 -4.72 -0.37 -12.52
C LYS A 26 -5.00 -0.85 -13.94
N SER A 27 -5.84 -1.87 -14.12
CA SER A 27 -6.12 -2.46 -15.44
C SER A 27 -6.83 -1.52 -16.42
N ASN A 28 -7.53 -0.51 -15.90
CA ASN A 28 -8.34 0.43 -16.67
C ASN A 28 -7.66 1.79 -16.87
N GLN A 29 -6.39 1.92 -16.50
CA GLN A 29 -5.65 3.19 -16.55
C GLN A 29 -4.66 3.22 -17.72
N PRO A 30 -4.38 4.42 -18.28
CA PRO A 30 -3.36 4.57 -19.30
C PRO A 30 -1.96 4.33 -18.73
N GLU A 31 -1.02 3.88 -19.57
CA GLU A 31 0.37 3.54 -19.21
C GLU A 31 1.08 4.47 -18.20
N PRO A 32 1.06 5.81 -18.34
CA PRO A 32 1.71 6.69 -17.35
C PRO A 32 1.08 6.59 -15.95
N VAL A 33 -0.24 6.37 -15.86
CA VAL A 33 -0.94 6.22 -14.58
C VAL A 33 -0.68 4.82 -14.01
N THR A 34 -0.72 3.79 -14.85
CA THR A 34 -0.40 2.40 -14.49
C THR A 34 0.99 2.28 -13.86
N ARG A 35 1.99 2.97 -14.41
CA ARG A 35 3.34 3.04 -13.84
C ARG A 35 3.35 3.70 -12.47
N ARG A 36 2.67 4.84 -12.31
CA ARG A 36 2.57 5.54 -11.01
C ARG A 36 1.88 4.70 -9.94
N ILE A 37 0.83 3.96 -10.31
CA ILE A 37 0.15 3.01 -9.41
C ILE A 37 1.12 1.92 -8.98
N HIS A 38 1.90 1.37 -9.90
CA HIS A 38 2.90 0.34 -9.59
C HIS A 38 3.97 0.85 -8.61
N ASP A 39 4.51 2.04 -8.84
CA ASP A 39 5.51 2.65 -7.95
C ASP A 39 4.93 2.98 -6.56
N LEU A 40 3.66 3.39 -6.50
CA LEU A 40 2.97 3.62 -5.23
C LEU A 40 2.76 2.33 -4.45
N LEU A 41 2.25 1.27 -5.09
CA LEU A 41 2.06 -0.04 -4.46
C LEU A 41 3.37 -0.58 -3.88
N GLY A 42 4.50 -0.42 -4.59
CA GLY A 42 5.83 -0.80 -4.07
C GLY A 42 6.23 0.00 -2.83
N ARG A 43 5.94 1.30 -2.78
CA ARG A 43 6.19 2.12 -1.58
C ARG A 43 5.30 1.72 -0.41
N LEU A 44 4.01 1.46 -0.64
CA LEU A 44 3.07 1.00 0.38
C LEU A 44 3.51 -0.34 0.98
N HIS A 45 3.90 -1.28 0.13
CA HIS A 45 4.46 -2.58 0.53
C HIS A 45 5.68 -2.41 1.44
N ASN A 46 6.60 -1.50 1.11
CA ASN A 46 7.80 -1.24 1.91
C ASN A 46 7.51 -0.56 3.27
N GLN A 47 6.33 0.03 3.46
CA GLN A 47 5.90 0.60 4.75
C GLN A 47 5.27 -0.44 5.68
N LYS A 48 4.85 -1.60 5.15
CA LYS A 48 4.32 -2.69 5.98
C LYS A 48 5.46 -3.29 6.80
N VAL A 49 5.54 -2.94 8.08
CA VAL A 49 6.33 -3.72 9.04
C VAL A 49 5.66 -5.08 9.12
N PHE A 50 6.21 -6.09 8.44
CA PHE A 50 5.68 -7.45 8.48
C PHE A 50 5.63 -7.91 9.94
N TYR A 51 4.43 -7.94 10.53
CA TYR A 51 4.22 -8.60 11.81
C TYR A 51 4.58 -10.08 11.60
N ARG A 52 5.66 -10.51 12.25
CA ARG A 52 6.13 -11.88 12.25
C ARG A 52 5.68 -12.52 13.56
N PRO A 53 4.57 -13.28 13.58
CA PRO A 53 4.17 -13.98 14.78
C PRO A 53 5.28 -14.96 15.15
N LYS A 54 5.79 -14.91 16.38
CA LYS A 54 6.86 -15.81 16.85
C LYS A 54 6.39 -17.27 17.00
N SER A 55 5.08 -17.51 17.01
CA SER A 55 4.44 -18.77 17.38
C SER A 55 3.68 -19.47 16.24
N ALA A 56 3.79 -19.00 14.99
CA ALA A 56 3.10 -19.62 13.85
C ALA A 56 4.01 -19.76 12.62
N PRO A 57 3.81 -20.78 11.77
CA PRO A 57 4.55 -20.94 10.52
C PRO A 57 4.35 -19.73 9.60
N TYR A 58 5.45 -19.28 9.01
CA TYR A 58 5.44 -18.21 8.00
C TYR A 58 4.69 -18.67 6.75
N VAL A 59 3.63 -17.95 6.37
CA VAL A 59 2.99 -18.10 5.06
C VAL A 59 3.19 -16.77 4.35
N GLY A 60 4.15 -16.74 3.43
CA GLY A 60 4.43 -15.59 2.57
C GLY A 60 4.21 -15.98 1.12
N GLY A 61 3.46 -15.16 0.40
CA GLY A 61 3.40 -15.15 -1.06
C GLY A 61 4.38 -14.16 -1.66
#